data_AF-A0A6M3ILS9-F1
#
_entry.id   AF-A0A6M3ILS9-F1
#
_cell.length_a   1.000
_cell.length_b   1.000
_cell.length_c   1.000
_cell.angle_alpha   90.00
_cell.angle_beta   90.00
_cell.angle_gamma   90.00
#
_symmetry.space_group_name_H-M   'P 1'
#
loop_
_entity.id
_entity.type
_entity.pdbx_description
1 polymer ?
#
loop_
_entity_poly.entity_id
_entity_poly.type
_entity_poly.pdbx_seq_one_letter_code
_entity_poly.pdbx_strand_id
1 'polypeptide(L)' 'MEISDEDRAVLADVVVDPDAWVAHALTIPNGELAVWAKVLKYRPAYLAKKDLPGYKTRAERDEEEL' A
#
# COMPACT_ATOMS: atom_id res chain seq x y z
N MET A 1 11.52 -0.87 -10.62
CA MET A 1 11.57 -1.47 -9.27
C MET A 1 10.52 -2.55 -9.14
N GLU A 2 10.89 -3.69 -8.56
CA GLU A 2 9.94 -4.70 -8.07
C GLU A 2 9.86 -4.54 -6.55
N ILE A 3 8.65 -4.55 -5.99
CA ILE A 3 8.42 -4.42 -4.54
C ILE A 3 8.20 -5.81 -3.93
N SER A 4 8.56 -5.97 -2.65
CA SER A 4 8.27 -7.22 -1.95
C SER A 4 6.76 -7.40 -1.71
N ASP A 5 6.30 -8.63 -1.48
CA ASP A 5 4.91 -8.90 -1.13
C ASP A 5 4.49 -8.20 0.18
N GLU A 6 5.43 -8.04 1.12
CA GLU A 6 5.17 -7.30 2.35
C GLU A 6 4.97 -5.79 2.06
N ASP A 7 5.81 -5.19 1.21
CA ASP A 7 5.66 -3.78 0.82
C ASP A 7 4.38 -3.56 0.03
N ARG A 8 4.01 -4.51 -0.83
CA ARG A 8 2.73 -4.51 -1.54
C ARG A 8 1.56 -4.53 -0.55
N ALA A 9 1.61 -5.38 0.47
CA ALA A 9 0.57 -5.44 1.50
C ALA A 9 0.49 -4.15 2.35
N VAL A 10 1.63 -3.54 2.68
CA VAL A 10 1.67 -2.22 3.34
C VAL A 10 1.00 -1.16 2.46
N LEU A 11 1.29 -1.15 1.16
CA LEU A 11 0.65 -0.23 0.23
C LEU A 11 -0.84 -0.51 0.09
N ALA A 12 -1.27 -1.78 0.10
CA ALA A 12 -2.68 -2.17 0.06
C ALA A 12 -3.47 -1.68 1.28
N ASP A 13 -2.86 -1.44 2.44
CA ASP A 13 -3.55 -0.82 3.59
C ASP A 13 -4.04 0.62 3.26
N VAL A 14 -3.42 1.30 2.28
CA VAL A 14 -3.64 2.74 2.02
C VAL A 14 -3.90 3.11 0.56
N VAL A 15 -3.79 2.17 -0.37
CA VAL A 15 -4.04 2.34 -1.80
C VAL A 15 -4.96 1.23 -2.28
N VAL A 16 -5.95 1.59 -3.10
CA VAL A 16 -6.91 0.64 -3.69
C VAL A 16 -6.19 -0.35 -4.63
N ASP A 17 -5.37 0.16 -5.55
CA ASP A 17 -4.55 -0.66 -6.45
C ASP A 17 -3.06 -0.31 -6.25
N PRO A 18 -2.34 -1.07 -5.40
CA PRO A 18 -0.92 -0.87 -5.15
C PRO A 18 -0.07 -0.99 -6.41
N ASP A 19 -0.36 -1.95 -7.29
CA ASP A 19 0.45 -2.22 -8.46
C ASP A 19 0.29 -1.10 -9.50
N ALA A 20 -0.94 -0.65 -9.78
CA ALA A 20 -1.16 0.49 -10.67
C ALA A 20 -0.57 1.79 -10.10
N TRP A 21 -0.67 2.01 -8.78
CA TRP A 21 -0.09 3.18 -8.14
C TRP A 21 1.44 3.17 -8.21
N VAL A 22 2.10 2.03 -7.94
CA VAL A 22 3.55 1.91 -8.07
C VAL A 22 3.97 2.08 -9.52
N ALA A 23 3.29 1.45 -10.48
CA ALA A 23 3.56 1.62 -11.90
C ALA A 23 3.51 3.10 -12.31
N HIS A 24 2.50 3.84 -11.85
CA HIS A 24 2.41 5.28 -12.08
C HIS A 24 3.53 6.06 -11.37
N ALA A 25 3.79 5.78 -10.09
CA ALA A 25 4.84 6.47 -9.33
C ALA A 25 6.20 6.35 -10.02
N LEU A 26 6.53 5.17 -10.55
CA LEU A 26 7.77 4.91 -11.28
C LEU A 26 7.91 5.69 -12.61
N THR A 27 6.84 6.30 -13.12
CA THR A 27 6.92 7.20 -14.29
C THR A 27 7.38 8.62 -13.95
N ILE A 28 7.43 8.98 -12.66
CA ILE A 28 7.71 10.34 -12.17
C ILE A 28 9.15 10.40 -11.64
N PRO A 29 9.87 11.54 -11.80
CA PRO A 29 11.15 11.74 -11.15
C PRO A 29 11.08 11.48 -9.63
N ASN A 30 12.04 10.71 -9.10
CA ASN A 30 12.07 10.27 -7.70
C ASN A 30 10.90 9.36 -7.28
N GLY A 31 10.20 8.74 -8.24
CA GLY A 31 9.11 7.81 -8.02
C GLY A 31 9.47 6.66 -7.07
N GLU A 32 10.64 6.06 -7.25
CA GLU A 32 11.14 5.01 -6.37
C GLU A 32 11.25 5.48 -4.91
N LEU A 33 11.81 6.66 -4.67
CA LEU A 33 11.88 7.24 -3.33
C LEU A 33 10.48 7.50 -2.74
N ALA A 34 9.52 7.91 -3.56
CA ALA A 34 8.14 8.10 -3.13
C ALA A 34 7.46 6.79 -2.70
N VAL A 35 7.71 5.68 -3.44
CA VAL A 35 7.24 4.34 -3.07
C VAL A 35 7.83 3.94 -1.72
N TRP A 36 9.15 4.02 -1.56
CA TRP A 36 9.83 3.68 -0.30
C TRP A 36 9.37 4.53 0.89
N ALA A 37 9.25 5.85 0.69
CA ALA A 37 8.78 6.75 1.74
C ALA A 37 7.36 6.40 2.20
N LYS A 38 6.48 6.01 1.25
CA LYS A 38 5.12 5.61 1.57
C LYS A 38 5.08 4.29 2.35
N VAL A 39 5.84 3.29 1.90
CA VAL A 39 5.98 2.01 2.63
C VAL A 39 6.46 2.25 4.06
N LEU A 40 7.57 2.98 4.24
CA LEU A 40 8.14 3.23 5.57
C LEU A 40 7.17 3.98 6.48
N LYS A 41 6.42 4.95 5.93
CA LYS A 41 5.43 5.72 6.68
C LYS A 41 4.27 4.84 7.20
N TYR A 42 3.77 3.91 6.39
CA TYR A 42 2.56 3.15 6.72
C TYR A 42 2.82 1.78 7.33
N ARG A 43 4.04 1.24 7.19
CA ARG A 43 4.42 -0.08 7.72
C ARG A 43 4.08 -0.27 9.21
N PRO A 44 4.36 0.67 10.14
CA PRO A 44 4.00 0.46 11.56
C PRO A 44 2.50 0.34 11.78
N ALA A 45 1.70 1.14 11.07
CA ALA A 45 0.24 1.13 11.19
C ALA A 45 -0.35 -0.15 10.58
N TYR A 46 0.18 -0.61 9.45
CA TYR A 46 -0.19 -1.89 8.84
C TYR A 46 0.09 -3.05 9.80
N LEU A 47 1.32 -3.14 10.34
CA LEU A 47 1.71 -4.22 11.25
C LEU A 47 0.85 -4.26 12.51
N ALA A 48 0.40 -3.11 13.02
CA ALA A 48 -0.49 -3.04 14.19
C ALA A 48 -1.92 -3.53 13.90
N LYS A 49 -2.35 -3.54 12.63
CA LYS A 49 -3.74 -3.86 12.24
C LYS A 49 -3.90 -5.21 11.55
N LYS A 50 -2.88 -5.69 10.83
CA LYS A 50 -2.98 -6.85 9.93
C LYS A 50 -3.48 -8.14 10.60
N ASP A 51 -3.24 -8.26 11.91
CA ASP A 51 -3.64 -9.43 12.70
C ASP A 51 -4.92 -9.19 13.53
N LEU A 52 -5.55 -8.02 13.42
CA LEU A 52 -6.78 -7.71 14.13
C LEU A 52 -8.00 -8.37 13.46
N PRO A 53 -8.97 -8.86 14.25
CA PRO A 53 -10.23 -9.36 13.71
C PRO A 53 -10.95 -8.30 12.87
N GLY A 54 -11.37 -8.67 11.66
CA GLY A 54 -12.09 -7.78 10.75
C GLY A 54 -11.22 -6.75 10.02
N TYR A 55 -9.88 -6.90 10.05
CA TYR A 55 -8.99 -6.10 9.21
C TYR A 55 -9.36 -6.21 7.73
N LYS A 56 -9.37 -5.05 7.06
CA LYS A 56 -9.62 -4.89 5.62
C LYS A 56 -8.62 -3.89 5.07
N THR A 57 -8.07 -4.20 3.91
CA THR A 57 -7.24 -3.32 3.08
C THR A 57 -8.04 -2.13 2.55
N ARG A 58 -7.38 -1.17 1.90
CA ARG A 58 -8.07 -0.01 1.33
C ARG A 58 -9.07 -0.41 0.24
N ALA A 59 -8.72 -1.35 -0.62
CA ALA A 59 -9.61 -1.86 -1.66
C ALA A 59 -10.88 -2.49 -1.06
N GLU A 60 -10.71 -3.39 -0.10
CA GLU A 60 -11.83 -4.08 0.55
C GLU A 60 -12.77 -3.12 1.29
N ARG A 61 -12.25 -2.02 1.84
CA ARG A 61 -13.08 -0.97 2.44
C ARG A 61 -13.88 -0.19 1.39
N ASP A 62 -13.26 0.12 0.25
CA ASP A 62 -13.90 0.92 -0.81
C ASP A 62 -14.95 0.10 -1.59
N GLU A 63 -14.79 -1.23 -1.70
CA GLU A 63 -15.80 -2.12 -2.29
C GLU A 63 -17.06 -2.26 -1.42
N GLU A 64 -16.95 -2.10 -0.10
CA GLU A 64 -18.08 -2.22 0.83
C GLU A 64 -18.91 -0.94 1.00
N GLU A 65 -18.40 0.21 0.55
CA GLU A 65 -19.10 1.50 0.60
C GLU A 65 -19.93 1.79 -0.67
N LEU A 66 -19.96 0.85 -1.65
CA LEU A 66 -20.72 0.92 -2.90
C LEU A 66 -22.05 0.14 -2.83
#